data_AF-A0A392R1H9-F1
#
_entry.id   AF-A0A392R1H9-F1
#
_cell.length_a   1.000
_cell.length_b   1.000
_cell.length_c   1.000
_cell.angle_alpha   90.00
_cell.angle_beta   90.00
_cell.angle_gamma   90.00
#
_symmetry.space_group_name_H-M   'P 1'
#
loop_
_entity.id
_entity.type
_entity.pdbx_description
1 polymer ?
#
loop_
_entity_poly.entity_id
_entity_poly.type
_entity_poly.pdbx_seq_one_letter_code
_entity_poly.pdbx_strand_id
1 'polypeptide(L)'
;MSPRELAGLRKLQAYVDSFVPARCVDRAGNPIFDAKGNKRVEKRVINTKELLGCKSIAEVKICLDNMSGFAERMLKLAADNKKTSKNKAKGRTSALLSQSGP
;
A
#
# COMPACT_ATOMS: atom_id res chain seq x y z
N MET A 1 -13.41 19.90 25.21
CA MET A 1 -13.12 20.74 24.04
C MET A 1 -13.92 22.02 24.14
N SER A 2 -13.30 23.16 23.88
CA SER A 2 -13.99 24.44 23.79
C SER A 2 -14.89 24.50 22.54
N PRO A 3 -15.92 25.37 22.52
CA PRO A 3 -16.75 25.58 21.34
C PRO A 3 -15.93 25.96 20.09
N ARG A 4 -14.82 26.67 20.27
CA ARG A 4 -13.89 27.07 19.20
C ARG A 4 -13.15 25.87 18.60
N GLU A 5 -12.69 24.95 19.44
CA GLU A 5 -12.03 23.71 19.00
C GLU A 5 -13.01 22.82 18.22
N LEU A 6 -14.26 22.70 18.68
CA LEU A 6 -15.32 21.96 17.99
C LEU A 6 -15.64 22.57 16.61
N ALA A 7 -15.69 23.89 16.51
CA ALA A 7 -15.89 24.57 15.23
C ALA A 7 -14.71 24.34 14.27
N GLY A 8 -13.47 24.37 14.79
CA GLY A 8 -12.28 24.03 14.03
C GLY A 8 -12.30 22.59 13.50
N LEU A 9 -12.65 21.64 14.37
CA LEU A 9 -12.74 20.21 14.01
C LEU A 9 -13.79 19.96 12.92
N ARG A 10 -14.98 20.57 13.03
CA ARG A 10 -16.03 20.44 12.01
C ARG A 10 -15.60 21.00 10.66
N LYS A 11 -14.88 22.12 10.63
CA LYS A 11 -14.31 22.67 9.39
C LYS A 11 -13.29 21.72 8.77
N LEU A 12 -12.41 21.13 9.58
CA LEU A 12 -11.42 20.17 9.11
C LEU A 12 -12.09 18.91 8.56
N GLN A 13 -13.11 18.40 9.25
CA GLN A 13 -13.88 17.24 8.79
C GLN A 13 -14.54 17.52 7.42
N ALA A 14 -15.25 18.64 7.29
CA ALA A 14 -15.87 19.04 6.03
C ALA A 14 -14.86 19.20 4.89
N TYR A 15 -13.66 19.71 5.19
CA TYR A 15 -12.57 19.82 4.22
C TYR A 15 -12.08 18.44 3.76
N VAL A 16 -11.84 17.50 4.68
CA VAL A 16 -11.43 16.14 4.35
C VAL A 16 -12.51 15.39 3.57
N ASP A 17 -13.78 15.55 3.97
CA ASP A 17 -14.92 14.91 3.29
C ASP A 17 -15.15 15.45 1.87
N SER A 18 -14.68 16.67 1.57
CA SER A 18 -14.73 17.23 0.22
C SER A 18 -13.73 16.59 -0.75
N PHE A 19 -12.79 15.78 -0.26
CA PHE A 19 -11.79 15.14 -1.11
C PHE A 19 -12.42 14.06 -1.98
N VAL A 20 -12.21 14.16 -3.30
CA VAL A 20 -12.58 13.09 -4.22
C VAL A 20 -11.57 11.95 -4.07
N PRO A 21 -12.00 10.73 -3.68
CA PRO A 21 -11.09 9.61 -3.58
C PRO A 21 -10.39 9.36 -4.91
N ALA A 22 -9.06 9.18 -4.86
CA ALA A 22 -8.27 8.92 -6.04
C ALA A 22 -8.75 7.63 -6.72
N ARG A 23 -9.27 7.77 -7.94
CA ARG A 23 -9.69 6.63 -8.77
C ARG A 23 -8.44 5.93 -9.27
N CYS A 24 -8.35 4.61 -9.08
CA CYS A 24 -7.29 3.84 -9.70
C CYS A 24 -7.56 3.79 -11.20
N VAL A 25 -6.62 4.34 -11.97
CA VAL A 25 -6.66 4.30 -13.43
C VAL A 25 -5.49 3.49 -13.96
N ASP A 26 -5.68 2.86 -15.11
CA ASP A 26 -4.58 2.20 -15.83
C ASP A 26 -3.63 3.23 -16.47
N ARG A 27 -2.61 2.74 -17.17
CA ARG A 27 -1.63 3.61 -17.87
C ARG A 27 -2.28 4.50 -18.93
N ALA A 28 -3.43 4.10 -19.49
CA ALA A 28 -4.17 4.86 -20.49
C ALA A 28 -5.21 5.82 -19.87
N GLY A 29 -5.37 5.82 -18.54
CA GLY A 29 -6.33 6.65 -17.82
C GLY A 29 -7.71 6.02 -17.63
N ASN A 30 -7.91 4.75 -18.01
CA ASN A 30 -9.20 4.07 -17.84
C ASN A 30 -9.40 3.64 -16.38
N PRO A 31 -10.63 3.71 -15.83
CA PRO A 31 -10.91 3.21 -14.49
C PRO A 31 -10.60 1.72 -14.35
N ILE A 32 -9.85 1.37 -13.31
CA ILE A 32 -9.65 -0.03 -12.91
C ILE A 32 -10.84 -0.46 -12.07
N PHE A 33 -11.39 -1.64 -12.35
CA PHE A 33 -12.49 -2.22 -11.58
C PHE A 33 -12.00 -3.37 -10.70
N ASP A 34 -12.68 -3.59 -9.56
CA ASP A 34 -12.47 -4.76 -8.72
C ASP A 34 -13.19 -6.00 -9.29
N ALA A 35 -13.03 -7.15 -8.64
CA ALA A 35 -13.65 -8.41 -9.06
C ALA A 35 -15.20 -8.39 -9.03
N LYS A 36 -15.80 -7.39 -8.37
CA LYS A 36 -17.26 -7.21 -8.28
C LYS A 36 -17.77 -6.17 -9.30
N GLY A 37 -16.89 -5.59 -10.11
CA GLY A 37 -17.22 -4.57 -11.10
C GLY A 37 -17.33 -3.15 -10.52
N ASN A 38 -16.90 -2.90 -9.29
CA ASN A 38 -16.87 -1.56 -8.72
C ASN A 38 -15.57 -0.84 -9.08
N LYS A 39 -15.62 0.48 -9.23
CA LYS A 39 -14.39 1.27 -9.45
C LYS A 39 -13.44 1.05 -8.27
N ARG A 40 -12.22 0.61 -8.58
CA ARG A 40 -11.19 0.37 -7.58
C ARG A 40 -10.77 1.72 -7.00
N VAL A 41 -10.95 1.82 -5.69
CA VAL A 41 -10.45 2.93 -4.88
C VAL A 41 -9.46 2.32 -3.91
N GLU A 42 -8.17 2.60 -4.09
CA GLU A 42 -7.14 2.08 -3.17
C GLU A 42 -6.79 3.09 -2.10
N LYS A 43 -6.74 2.59 -0.86
CA LYS A 43 -6.13 3.31 0.24
C LYS A 43 -4.62 3.31 0.02
N ARG A 44 -4.08 4.44 -0.42
CA ARG A 44 -2.62 4.66 -0.50
C ARG A 44 -2.12 5.09 0.86
N VAL A 45 -1.20 4.32 1.44
CA VAL A 45 -0.46 4.75 2.62
C VAL A 45 0.63 5.70 2.13
N ILE A 46 0.55 6.96 2.56
CA ILE A 46 1.52 8.01 2.19
C ILE A 46 2.37 8.36 3.42
N ASN A 47 3.66 8.59 3.20
CA ASN A 47 4.53 9.19 4.19
C ASN A 47 4.28 10.70 4.22
N THR A 48 3.35 11.13 5.05
CA THR A 48 2.97 12.55 5.17
C THR A 48 4.14 13.43 5.61
N LYS A 49 5.09 12.91 6.38
CA LYS A 49 6.28 13.67 6.81
C LYS A 49 7.16 14.06 5.62
N GLU A 50 7.38 13.12 4.71
CA GLU A 50 8.16 13.37 3.49
C GLU A 50 7.40 14.29 2.53
N LEU A 51 6.09 14.05 2.36
CA LEU A 51 5.24 14.85 1.51
C LEU A 51 5.17 16.32 1.97
N LEU A 52 5.09 16.57 3.28
CA LEU A 52 5.12 17.90 3.87
C LEU A 52 6.52 18.54 3.83
N GLY A 53 7.57 17.74 3.62
CA GLY A 53 8.94 18.21 3.45
C GLY A 53 9.25 18.68 2.02
N CYS A 54 8.40 18.37 1.04
CA CYS A 54 8.55 18.82 -0.34
C CYS A 54 8.41 20.34 -0.45
N LYS A 55 9.33 20.98 -1.18
CA LYS A 55 9.38 22.43 -1.36
C LYS A 55 8.78 22.90 -2.68
N SER A 56 8.49 21.97 -3.59
CA SER A 56 7.95 22.26 -4.90
C SER A 56 6.90 21.23 -5.33
N ILE A 57 6.02 21.63 -6.25
CA ILE A 57 5.02 20.72 -6.86
C ILE A 57 5.71 19.57 -7.59
N ALA A 58 6.87 19.83 -8.20
CA ALA A 58 7.68 18.80 -8.86
C ALA A 58 8.19 17.75 -7.84
N GLU A 59 8.70 18.18 -6.69
CA GLU A 59 9.11 17.29 -5.60
C GLU A 59 7.93 16.49 -5.05
N VAL A 60 6.77 17.13 -4.83
CA VAL A 60 5.53 16.44 -4.39
C VAL A 60 5.18 15.32 -5.37
N LYS A 61 5.22 15.60 -6.68
CA LYS A 61 4.91 14.60 -7.70
C LYS A 61 5.88 13.41 -7.65
N ILE A 62 7.19 13.68 -7.61
CA ILE A 62 8.23 12.64 -7.53
C ILE A 62 8.06 11.80 -6.26
N CYS A 63 7.80 12.45 -5.12
CA CYS A 63 7.60 11.80 -3.83
C CYS A 63 6.41 10.83 -3.86
N LEU A 64 5.27 11.27 -4.42
CA LEU A 64 4.09 10.42 -4.59
C LEU A 64 4.31 9.26 -5.57
N ASP A 65 4.99 9.51 -6.68
CA ASP A 65 5.33 8.48 -7.67
C ASP A 65 6.21 7.39 -7.02
N ASN A 66 7.23 7.79 -6.25
CA ASN A 66 8.12 6.86 -5.53
C ASN A 66 7.37 6.00 -4.50
N MET A 67 6.46 6.60 -3.72
CA MET A 67 5.66 5.85 -2.75
C MET A 67 4.76 4.81 -3.43
N SER A 68 4.20 5.15 -4.59
CA SER A 68 3.35 4.21 -5.35
C SER A 68 4.13 2.99 -5.84
N GLY A 69 5.34 3.18 -6.37
CA GLY A 69 6.20 2.09 -6.81
C GLY A 69 6.71 1.21 -5.66
N PHE A 70 6.97 1.80 -4.49
CA PHE A 70 7.33 1.02 -3.30
C PHE A 70 6.19 0.10 -2.83
N ALA A 71 4.96 0.62 -2.76
CA ALA A 71 3.80 -0.17 -2.37
C ALA A 71 3.54 -1.34 -3.33
N GLU A 72 3.69 -1.13 -4.64
CA GLU A 72 3.56 -2.18 -5.65
C GLU A 72 4.60 -3.29 -5.46
N ARG A 73 5.87 -2.92 -5.23
CA ARG A 73 6.95 -3.88 -4.93
C ARG A 73 6.66 -4.70 -3.67
N MET A 74 6.16 -4.07 -2.60
CA MET A 74 5.80 -4.76 -1.36
C MET A 74 4.63 -5.74 -1.56
N LEU A 75 3.59 -5.34 -2.31
CA LEU A 75 2.48 -6.23 -2.66
C LEU A 75 2.95 -7.44 -3.48
N LYS A 76 3.87 -7.21 -4.42
CA LYS A 76 4.46 -8.28 -5.24
C LYS A 76 5.24 -9.29 -4.38
N LEU A 77 6.11 -8.79 -3.50
CA LEU A 77 6.88 -9.63 -2.56
C LEU A 77 5.95 -10.45 -1.63
N ALA A 78 4.88 -9.85 -1.11
CA ALA A 78 3.91 -10.55 -0.26
C ALA A 78 3.15 -11.65 -1.02
N ALA A 79 2.83 -11.44 -2.30
CA ALA A 79 2.18 -12.43 -3.14
C ALA A 79 3.11 -13.60 -3.48
N ASP A 80 4.37 -13.32 -3.77
CA ASP A 80 5.37 -14.34 -4.12
C ASP A 80 5.75 -15.19 -2.89
N ASN A 81 5.86 -14.58 -1.71
CA ASN A 81 6.08 -15.30 -0.44
C ASN A 81 4.89 -16.22 -0.05
N LYS A 82 3.66 -15.90 -0.45
CA LYS A 82 2.49 -16.80 -0.28
C LYS A 82 2.51 -18.00 -1.22
N LYS A 83 3.14 -17.89 -2.39
CA LYS A 83 3.26 -19.01 -3.34
C LYS A 83 4.32 -20.03 -2.87
N THR A 84 5.42 -19.55 -2.29
CA THR A 84 6.47 -20.42 -1.76
C THR A 84 6.09 -21.15 -0.46
N SER A 85 5.18 -20.59 0.36
CA SER A 85 4.71 -21.29 1.58
C SER A 85 3.72 -22.43 1.31
N LYS A 86 2.96 -22.40 0.21
CA LYS A 86 2.09 -23.52 -0.20
C LYS A 86 2.84 -24.77 -0.65
N ASN A 87 4.09 -24.63 -1.09
CA ASN A 87 4.90 -25.76 -1.58
C ASN A 87 5.69 -26.48 -0.47
N LYS A 88 5.57 -26.07 0.80
CA LYS A 88 6.35 -26.64 1.91
C LYS A 88 5.54 -27.55 2.86
N ALA A 89 4.46 -28.14 2.37
CA ALA A 89 3.64 -29.09 3.13
C ALA A 89 3.46 -30.43 2.41
N LYS A 90 4.55 -31.09 1.99
CA LYS A 90 4.55 -32.55 1.75
C LYS A 90 5.97 -33.12 1.80
N GLY A 91 6.27 -33.90 2.84
CA GLY A 91 7.51 -34.68 2.93
C GLY A 91 8.03 -34.84 4.35
N ARG A 92 7.35 -35.67 5.15
CA ARG A 92 7.80 -36.16 6.45
C ARG A 92 8.40 -37.56 6.22
N THR A 93 9.70 -37.76 6.43
CA THR A 93 10.25 -39.03 6.93
C THR A 93 11.68 -38.89 7.43
N SER A 94 11.86 -39.40 8.63
CA SER A 94 13.08 -39.66 9.39
C SER A 94 14.08 -40.57 8.68
N ALA A 95 15.38 -40.31 8.84
CA ALA A 95 16.39 -41.34 9.08
C ALA A 95 17.65 -40.71 9.71
N LEU A 96 17.93 -41.10 10.95
CA LEU A 96 19.27 -41.11 11.52
C LEU A 96 20.21 -41.97 10.64
N LEU A 97 21.49 -41.61 10.57
CA LEU A 97 22.72 -42.45 10.63
C LEU A 97 23.87 -41.62 10.00
N SER A 98 24.80 -41.05 10.78
CA SER A 98 26.03 -41.68 11.31
C SER A 98 27.04 -42.06 10.23
N GLN A 99 28.15 -41.31 10.09
CA GLN A 99 29.53 -41.82 10.25
C GLN A 99 30.62 -40.80 9.88
N SER A 100 31.49 -40.57 10.86
CA SER A 100 32.95 -40.30 10.88
C SER A 100 33.82 -40.22 9.60
N GLY A 101 34.78 -39.28 9.64
CA GLY A 101 36.18 -39.40 9.15
C GLY A 101 36.44 -38.97 7.70
N PRO A 102 37.64 -38.44 7.36
CA PRO A 102 38.97 -38.79 7.90
C PRO A 102 39.57 -37.79 8.89
#